data_AF-A0A7W0G314-F1
#
_entry.id   AF-A0A7W0G314-F1
#
_cell.length_a   1.000
_cell.length_b   1.000
_cell.length_c   1.000
_cell.angle_alpha   90.00
_cell.angle_beta   90.00
_cell.angle_gamma   90.00
#
_symmetry.space_group_name_H-M   'P 1'
#
loop_
_entity.id
_entity.type
_entity.pdbx_description
1 polymer ?
#
loop_
_entity_poly.entity_id
_entity_poly.type
_entity_poly.pdbx_seq_one_letter_code
_entity_poly.pdbx_strand_id
1 'polypeptide(L)'
;MSLTCDYCHGVCEEHATKCESCGARLGPKPAIDYRFCPHCRRRLVALGSPACNYCGQALPEEYLKAREAMRQRISEMSAGHGGPEDAEDLGGDDNALRRALKSLFDLDDISRRK
;
A
#
# COMPACT_ATOMS: atom_id res chain seq x y z
N MET A 1 35.93 -9.39 13.33
CA MET A 1 35.28 -8.50 14.31
C MET A 1 34.28 -9.37 15.06
N SER A 2 34.33 -9.49 16.38
CA SER A 2 33.41 -10.37 17.11
C SER A 2 31.97 -9.85 17.01
N LEU A 3 31.06 -10.64 16.43
CA LEU A 3 29.63 -10.36 16.41
C LEU A 3 29.04 -10.62 17.80
N THR A 4 28.17 -9.73 18.27
CA THR A 4 27.45 -9.88 19.54
C THR A 4 25.98 -10.20 19.26
N CYS A 5 25.40 -11.14 20.00
CA CYS A 5 24.00 -11.48 19.89
C CYS A 5 23.10 -10.32 20.39
N ASP A 6 22.13 -9.89 19.60
CA ASP A 6 21.19 -8.83 20.01
C ASP A 6 20.29 -9.21 21.19
N TYR A 7 20.14 -10.51 21.47
CA TYR A 7 19.23 -11.01 22.50
C TYR A 7 19.90 -11.22 23.86
N CYS A 8 21.09 -11.82 23.88
CA CYS A 8 21.80 -12.14 25.12
C CYS A 8 23.13 -11.40 25.27
N HIS A 9 23.50 -10.58 24.29
CA HIS A 9 24.79 -9.87 24.21
C HIS A 9 26.02 -10.79 24.29
N GLY A 10 25.84 -12.10 24.10
CA GLY A 10 26.92 -13.08 24.05
C GLY A 10 27.74 -12.99 22.77
N VAL A 11 29.00 -13.42 22.83
CA VAL A 11 29.91 -13.49 21.69
C VAL A 11 29.42 -14.58 20.73
N CYS A 12 29.33 -14.24 19.45
CA CYS A 12 28.88 -15.13 18.38
C CYS A 12 29.98 -15.28 17.33
N GLU A 13 30.11 -16.48 16.76
CA GLU A 13 31.02 -16.73 15.66
C GLU A 13 30.56 -16.05 14.36
N GLU A 14 31.50 -15.64 13.51
CA GLU A 14 31.26 -14.83 12.30
C GLU A 14 30.35 -15.51 11.26
N HIS A 15 30.15 -16.83 11.35
CA HIS A 15 29.31 -17.62 10.43
C HIS A 15 28.18 -18.40 11.13
N ALA A 16 27.93 -18.13 12.41
CA ALA A 16 26.88 -18.83 13.14
C ALA A 16 25.49 -18.33 12.67
N THR A 17 24.61 -19.28 12.31
CA THR A 17 23.20 -18.98 11.95
C THR A 17 22.29 -18.86 13.18
N LYS A 18 22.80 -19.24 14.36
CA LYS A 18 22.15 -19.16 15.66
C LYS A 18 23.18 -18.86 16.74
N CYS A 19 22.77 -18.12 17.76
CA CYS A 19 23.57 -17.90 18.95
C CYS A 19 23.67 -19.22 19.74
N GLU A 20 24.87 -19.62 20.12
CA GLU A 20 25.07 -20.85 20.90
C GLU A 20 24.59 -20.70 22.36
N SER A 21 24.66 -19.50 22.92
CA SER A 21 24.24 -19.25 24.31
C SER A 21 22.71 -19.21 24.49
N CYS A 22 21.96 -18.66 23.54
CA CYS A 22 20.50 -18.48 23.70
C CYS A 22 19.65 -19.10 22.58
N GLY A 23 20.26 -19.61 21.52
CA GLY A 23 19.56 -20.20 20.38
C GLY A 23 18.90 -19.20 19.42
N ALA A 24 19.02 -17.90 19.66
CA ALA A 24 18.45 -16.87 18.78
C ALA A 24 19.06 -16.95 17.37
N ARG A 25 18.24 -16.81 16.31
CA ARG A 25 18.76 -16.80 14.93
C ARG A 25 19.59 -15.54 14.70
N LEU A 26 20.79 -15.73 14.17
CA LEU A 26 21.70 -14.67 13.77
C LEU A 26 21.65 -14.57 12.25
N GLY A 27 21.21 -13.42 11.74
CA GLY A 27 21.09 -13.18 10.31
C GLY A 27 19.87 -12.32 9.96
N PRO A 28 19.84 -11.81 8.71
CA PRO A 28 18.72 -11.00 8.24
C PRO A 28 17.44 -11.83 8.27
N LYS A 29 16.41 -11.31 8.96
CA LYS A 29 15.06 -11.88 8.90
C LYS A 29 14.61 -11.93 7.43
N PRO A 30 13.98 -13.04 6.99
CA PRO A 30 13.45 -13.10 5.63
C PRO A 30 12.49 -11.94 5.42
N ALA A 31 12.62 -11.24 4.28
CA ALA A 31 11.76 -10.12 3.97
C ALA A 31 10.29 -10.58 3.93
N ILE A 32 9.49 -10.06 4.84
CA ILE A 32 8.07 -10.40 4.94
C ILE A 32 7.30 -9.57 3.90
N ASP A 33 6.53 -10.23 3.04
CA ASP A 33 5.66 -9.55 2.10
C ASP A 33 4.33 -9.15 2.77
N TYR A 34 4.28 -7.90 3.24
CA TYR A 34 3.12 -7.32 3.92
C TYR A 34 1.89 -7.12 3.03
N ARG A 35 1.96 -7.47 1.73
CA ARG A 35 0.82 -7.39 0.80
C ARG A 35 -0.12 -8.59 0.92
N PHE A 36 0.30 -9.68 1.56
CA PHE A 36 -0.49 -10.92 1.67
C PHE A 36 -0.91 -11.19 3.11
N CYS A 37 -2.12 -11.70 3.30
CA CYS A 37 -2.58 -12.10 4.62
C CYS A 37 -1.70 -13.27 5.15
N PRO A 38 -1.18 -13.21 6.39
CA PRO A 38 -0.39 -14.31 6.95
C PRO A 38 -1.23 -15.58 7.16
N HIS A 39 -2.55 -15.42 7.32
CA HIS A 39 -3.48 -16.52 7.59
C HIS A 39 -3.97 -17.20 6.31
N CYS A 40 -4.55 -16.43 5.39
CA CYS A 40 -5.21 -16.98 4.20
C CYS A 40 -4.42 -16.79 2.90
N ARG A 41 -3.23 -16.17 2.95
CA ARG A 41 -2.32 -15.90 1.82
C ARG A 41 -2.94 -15.13 0.65
N ARG A 42 -4.14 -14.56 0.82
CA ARG A 42 -4.76 -13.67 -0.17
C ARG A 42 -4.19 -12.26 -0.05
N ARG A 43 -4.10 -11.56 -1.18
CA ARG A 43 -3.60 -10.18 -1.25
C ARG A 43 -4.53 -9.24 -0.48
N LEU A 44 -4.00 -8.45 0.44
CA LEU A 44 -4.75 -7.47 1.21
C LEU A 44 -5.04 -6.21 0.37
N VAL A 45 -6.31 -5.95 0.10
CA VAL A 45 -6.76 -4.81 -0.73
C VAL A 45 -6.95 -3.51 0.04
N ALA A 46 -7.67 -3.52 1.17
CA ALA A 46 -8.03 -2.28 1.89
C ALA A 46 -6.90 -1.77 2.80
N LEU A 47 -5.99 -0.94 2.29
CA LEU A 47 -4.89 -0.32 3.04
C LEU A 47 -5.43 0.31 4.34
N GLY A 48 -5.04 -0.20 5.51
CA GLY A 48 -5.44 0.29 6.84
C GLY A 48 -6.61 -0.41 7.52
N SER A 49 -7.20 -1.47 6.94
CA SER A 49 -8.07 -2.36 7.73
C SER A 49 -7.24 -3.12 8.78
N PRO A 50 -7.68 -3.18 10.05
CA PRO A 50 -7.01 -3.95 11.11
C PRO A 50 -7.14 -5.48 10.92
N ALA A 51 -8.04 -5.91 10.05
CA ALA A 51 -8.32 -7.31 9.76
C ALA A 51 -8.22 -7.62 8.26
N CYS A 52 -8.04 -8.90 7.94
CA CYS A 52 -8.09 -9.37 6.57
C CYS A 52 -9.50 -9.24 5.98
N ASN A 53 -9.64 -8.60 4.81
CA ASN A 53 -10.93 -8.44 4.11
C ASN A 53 -11.54 -9.76 3.62
N TYR A 54 -10.79 -10.87 3.67
CA TYR A 54 -11.27 -12.17 3.20
C TYR A 54 -11.55 -13.14 4.32
N CYS A 55 -10.62 -13.33 5.25
CA CYS A 55 -10.80 -14.28 6.35
C CYS A 55 -11.26 -13.63 7.67
N GLY A 56 -11.36 -12.30 7.73
CA GLY A 56 -11.78 -11.58 8.94
C GLY A 56 -10.79 -11.61 10.11
N GLN A 57 -9.70 -12.37 9.99
CA GLN A 57 -8.69 -12.49 11.05
C GLN A 57 -7.92 -11.19 11.23
N ALA A 58 -7.64 -10.86 12.49
CA ALA A 58 -6.83 -9.71 12.86
C ALA A 58 -5.41 -9.85 12.28
N LEU A 59 -4.88 -8.74 11.77
CA LEU A 59 -3.53 -8.67 11.26
C LEU A 59 -2.54 -8.37 12.40
N PRO A 60 -1.33 -8.94 12.39
CA PRO A 60 -0.29 -8.59 13.35
C PRO A 60 0.09 -7.11 13.28
N GLU A 61 0.55 -6.53 14.38
CA GLU A 61 0.89 -5.11 14.46
C GLU A 61 1.94 -4.67 13.42
N GLU A 62 2.91 -5.54 13.12
CA GLU A 62 3.92 -5.31 12.07
C GLU A 62 3.28 -5.11 10.68
N TYR A 63 2.19 -5.83 10.38
CA TYR A 63 1.44 -5.66 9.13
C TYR A 63 0.67 -4.35 9.10
N LEU A 64 0.19 -3.87 10.25
CA LEU A 64 -0.51 -2.60 10.35
C LEU A 64 0.46 -1.43 10.12
N LYS A 65 1.63 -1.46 10.78
CA LYS A 65 2.68 -0.44 10.63
C LYS A 65 3.22 -0.38 9.19
N ALA A 66 3.53 -1.53 8.59
CA ALA A 66 3.94 -1.57 7.17
C ALA A 66 2.83 -1.03 6.24
N ARG A 67 1.58 -1.36 6.59
CA ARG A 67 0.32 -0.84 6.03
C ARG A 67 0.28 0.67 5.93
N GLU A 68 0.49 1.28 7.08
CA GLU A 68 0.42 2.70 7.31
C GLU A 68 1.54 3.44 6.58
N ALA A 69 2.78 2.93 6.66
CA ALA A 69 3.91 3.48 5.91
C ALA A 69 3.68 3.45 4.39
N MET A 70 3.05 2.39 3.86
CA MET A 70 2.69 2.32 2.45
C MET A 70 1.62 3.35 2.08
N ARG A 71 0.62 3.56 2.95
CA ARG A 71 -0.40 4.60 2.76
C ARG A 71 0.21 6.00 2.75
N GLN A 72 1.15 6.27 3.67
CA GLN A 72 1.87 7.55 3.74
C GLN A 72 2.64 7.83 2.45
N ARG A 73 3.41 6.86 1.94
CA ARG A 73 4.13 6.99 0.67
C ARG A 73 3.20 7.29 -0.52
N ILE A 74 2.04 6.62 -0.58
CA ILE A 74 1.04 6.88 -1.62
C ILE A 74 0.50 8.30 -1.47
N SER A 75 0.22 8.75 -0.25
CA SER A 75 -0.26 10.11 0.02
C SER A 75 0.75 11.18 -0.38
N GLU A 76 2.04 10.96 -0.09
CA GLU A 76 3.13 11.86 -0.47
C GLU A 76 3.33 11.92 -1.99
N MET A 77 3.25 10.78 -2.67
CA MET A 77 3.31 10.72 -4.14
C MET A 77 2.13 11.44 -4.80
N SER A 78 0.91 11.29 -4.25
CA SER A 78 -0.27 12.00 -4.75
C SER A 78 -0.20 13.51 -4.52
N ALA A 79 0.42 13.95 -3.43
CA ALA A 79 0.57 15.38 -3.12
C ALA A 79 1.55 16.11 -4.06
N GLY A 80 2.47 15.39 -4.71
CA GLY A 80 3.45 15.95 -5.66
C GLY A 80 2.93 16.19 -7.08
N HIS A 81 1.69 15.82 -7.38
CA HIS A 81 1.05 16.03 -8.71
C HIS A 81 -0.18 16.94 -8.66
N GLY A 82 -0.39 17.65 -7.55
CA GLY A 82 -1.45 18.65 -7.40
C GLY A 82 -0.85 20.01 -7.04
N GLY A 83 0.04 20.53 -7.89
CA GLY A 83 0.47 21.92 -7.78
C GLY A 83 -0.73 22.85 -8.01
N PRO A 84 -0.90 23.92 -7.21
CA PRO A 84 -1.98 24.90 -7.38
C PRO A 84 -1.90 25.70 -8.70
N GLU A 85 -0.89 25.46 -9.52
CA GLU A 85 -0.66 26.09 -10.82
C GLU A 85 -1.52 25.51 -11.97
N ASP A 86 -2.18 24.37 -11.77
CA ASP A 86 -3.20 23.83 -12.71
C ASP A 86 -4.65 24.18 -12.29
N ALA A 87 -4.85 25.01 -11.27
CA ALA A 87 -6.18 25.41 -10.80
C ALA A 87 -6.71 26.69 -11.47
N GLU A 88 -5.88 27.43 -12.22
CA GLU A 88 -6.26 28.72 -12.81
C GLU A 88 -6.76 28.66 -14.27
N ASP A 89 -6.81 27.47 -14.90
CA ASP A 89 -7.32 27.32 -16.29
C ASP A 89 -8.52 26.37 -16.44
N LEU A 90 -9.25 26.08 -15.36
CA LEU A 90 -10.52 25.34 -15.43
C LEU A 90 -11.74 26.21 -15.06
N GLY A 91 -11.59 27.53 -15.16
CA GLY A 91 -12.66 28.52 -15.01
C GLY A 91 -13.42 28.84 -16.30
N GLY A 92 -13.33 27.98 -17.32
CA GLY A 92 -13.85 28.25 -18.66
C GLY A 92 -14.80 27.17 -19.18
N ASP A 93 -16.10 27.45 -19.06
CA ASP A 93 -17.17 26.89 -19.90
C ASP A 93 -17.77 25.52 -19.50
N ASP A 94 -18.35 25.45 -18.30
CA ASP A 94 -19.40 24.46 -17.94
C ASP A 94 -20.52 24.36 -19.01
N ASN A 95 -20.71 25.42 -19.80
CA ASN A 95 -21.70 25.49 -20.87
C ASN A 95 -21.27 24.65 -22.09
N ALA A 96 -19.99 24.61 -22.44
CA ALA A 96 -19.43 23.80 -23.52
C ALA A 96 -19.52 22.31 -23.19
N LEU A 97 -19.21 21.93 -21.94
CA LEU A 97 -19.35 20.53 -21.49
C LEU A 97 -20.82 20.10 -21.49
N ARG A 98 -21.73 20.97 -21.02
CA ARG A 98 -23.18 20.72 -21.09
C ARG A 98 -23.69 20.63 -22.53
N ARG A 99 -23.19 21.46 -23.44
CA ARG A 99 -23.59 21.44 -24.87
C ARG A 99 -23.06 20.18 -25.58
N ALA A 100 -21.84 19.75 -25.28
CA ALA A 100 -21.26 18.51 -25.80
C ALA A 100 -22.03 17.29 -25.31
N LEU A 101 -22.31 17.20 -24.00
CA LEU A 101 -23.12 16.12 -23.43
C LEU A 101 -24.53 16.07 -24.03
N LYS A 102 -25.18 17.22 -24.23
CA LYS A 102 -26.50 17.29 -24.84
C LYS A 102 -26.51 16.79 -26.30
N SER A 103 -25.48 17.09 -27.08
CA SER A 103 -25.36 16.61 -28.47
C SER A 103 -25.22 15.09 -28.57
N LEU A 104 -24.60 14.43 -27.58
CA LEU A 104 -24.45 12.99 -27.53
C LEU A 104 -25.80 12.29 -27.29
N PHE A 105 -26.66 12.84 -26.45
CA PHE A 105 -27.98 12.26 -26.17
C PHE A 105 -29.00 12.51 -27.30
N ASP A 106 -28.90 13.62 -28.04
CA ASP A 106 -29.77 13.89 -29.20
C ASP A 106 -29.47 12.95 -30.40
N LEU A 107 -28.23 12.46 -30.55
CA LEU A 107 -27.87 11.48 -31.59
C LEU A 107 -28.48 10.09 -31.33
N ASP A 108 -28.67 9.72 -30.06
CA ASP A 108 -29.25 8.43 -29.68
C ASP A 108 -30.76 8.35 -29.99
N ASP A 109 -31.50 9.46 -29.93
CA ASP A 109 -32.94 9.51 -30.25
C ASP A 109 -33.22 9.33 -31.75
N ILE A 110 -32.33 9.84 -32.61
CA ILE A 110 -32.41 9.66 -34.07
C ILE A 110 -32.09 8.21 -34.47
N SER A 111 -31.19 7.54 -33.74
CA SER A 111 -30.77 6.18 -34.07
C SER A 111 -31.76 5.09 -33.64
N ARG A 112 -32.77 5.41 -32.82
CA ARG A 112 -33.83 4.47 -32.39
C ARG A 112 -35.12 4.52 -33.21
N ARG A 113 -35.26 5.44 -34.17
CA ARG A 113 -36.45 5.58 -35.05
C ARG A 113 -36.28 4.95 -36.45
N LYS A 114 -35.57 3.84 -36.56
CA LYS A 114 -35.53 3.02 -37.79
C LYS A 114 -35.96 1.60 -37.51
#